data_AF-A0A7W8EEJ6-F1
#
_entry.id   AF-A0A7W8EEJ6-F1
#
_cell.length_a   1.000
_cell.length_b   1.000
_cell.length_c   1.000
_cell.angle_alpha   90.00
_cell.angle_beta   90.00
_cell.angle_gamma   90.00
#
_symmetry.space_group_name_H-M   'P 1'
#
loop_
_entity.id
_entity.type
_entity.pdbx_description
1 polymer ?
#
loop_
_entity_poly.entity_id
_entity_poly.type
_entity_poly.pdbx_seq_one_letter_code
_entity_poly.pdbx_strand_id
1 'polypeptide(L)'
;MITGRYPDGHQVGLDATVIRPDGTTAHEPLPPPQSPKVDCFYAYPTVNLLANPLLLLGGNPPVARESEAAVTLTQMGRLTGNCRVFVPLYRQVALTGYLLGAIIPPHFETAYQDLKQAFRQYWDTDNIDPATGKRRGVVLLGHSQGAFHLARLLQEEFDGNAANTKSLVAAYIVGAEVRVPVDAPSGGGSDPVSTFQHLPACERPSSQAPVPVGCVVAFNSADLQPGHEETVAFGRAPDPAHRVLCVNPAAVLAGGPADATTPMRPYMPTKKLLRGNLLAPAGSLSLLLNFTPTAHPTGFAAYADLATGRCARTDTSKGRLDWLQVDGLDSIRSSHSALGLHVLDYNVDGGGLAALIAAQATAWTARAD
;
A
#
# COMPACT_ATOMS: atom_id res chain seq x y z
N MET A 1 -3.47 -6.34 23.94
CA MET A 1 -4.25 -6.35 22.70
C MET A 1 -4.19 -4.95 22.11
N ILE A 2 -3.72 -4.80 20.86
CA ILE A 2 -3.83 -3.51 20.15
C ILE A 2 -5.26 -3.34 19.65
N THR A 3 -5.81 -2.13 19.81
CA THR A 3 -7.10 -1.75 19.23
C THR A 3 -6.94 -0.59 18.25
N GLY A 4 -7.75 -0.61 17.19
CA GLY A 4 -8.06 0.56 16.38
C GLY A 4 -9.18 1.38 17.03
N ARG A 5 -9.12 2.70 16.92
CA ARG A 5 -10.16 3.60 17.44
C ARG A 5 -10.79 4.39 16.29
N TYR A 6 -12.10 4.33 16.18
CA TYR A 6 -12.89 5.15 15.26
C TYR A 6 -13.12 6.57 15.83
N PRO A 7 -13.47 7.56 14.99
CA PRO A 7 -13.69 8.94 15.43
C PRO A 7 -14.78 9.11 16.51
N ASP A 8 -15.76 8.21 16.55
CA ASP A 8 -16.81 8.17 17.59
C ASP A 8 -16.34 7.52 18.91
N GLY A 9 -15.07 7.15 19.01
CA GLY A 9 -14.46 6.53 20.18
C GLY A 9 -14.61 5.01 20.24
N HIS A 10 -15.34 4.38 19.31
CA HIS A 10 -15.50 2.93 19.29
C HIS A 10 -14.15 2.24 19.01
N GLN A 11 -13.84 1.20 19.79
CA GLN A 11 -12.59 0.45 19.64
C GLN A 11 -12.84 -0.93 19.02
N VAL A 12 -11.95 -1.35 18.12
CA VAL A 12 -11.96 -2.66 17.46
C VAL A 12 -10.61 -3.35 17.65
N GLY A 13 -10.61 -4.65 17.97
CA GLY A 13 -9.38 -5.42 18.11
C GLY A 13 -8.74 -5.72 16.76
N LEU A 14 -7.40 -5.69 16.69
CA LEU A 14 -6.62 -5.95 15.47
C LEU A 14 -6.04 -7.37 15.38
N ASP A 15 -6.45 -8.25 16.30
CA ASP A 15 -6.12 -9.67 16.27
C ASP A 15 -6.71 -10.35 15.02
N ALA A 16 -6.22 -11.55 14.70
CA ALA A 16 -6.65 -12.32 13.55
C ALA A 16 -7.15 -13.72 13.94
N THR A 17 -8.08 -14.24 13.15
CA THR A 17 -8.46 -15.65 13.14
C THR A 17 -7.69 -16.26 11.99
N VAL A 18 -6.71 -17.11 12.28
CA VAL A 18 -5.98 -17.87 11.27
C VAL A 18 -6.89 -18.96 10.74
N ILE A 19 -6.99 -19.06 9.42
CA ILE A 19 -7.71 -20.08 8.69
C ILE A 19 -6.65 -20.92 7.97
N ARG A 20 -6.65 -22.23 8.24
CA ARG A 20 -5.74 -23.19 7.62
C ARG A 20 -6.41 -23.90 6.44
N PRO A 21 -5.62 -24.57 5.57
CA PRO A 21 -6.18 -25.35 4.45
C PRO A 21 -7.16 -26.45 4.85
N ASP A 22 -7.00 -27.02 6.06
CA ASP A 22 -7.92 -28.03 6.61
C ASP A 22 -9.21 -27.44 7.22
N GLY A 23 -9.39 -26.12 7.14
CA GLY A 23 -10.53 -25.39 7.70
C GLY A 23 -10.44 -25.16 9.21
N THR A 24 -9.39 -25.65 9.89
CA THR A 24 -9.19 -25.36 11.31
C THR A 24 -8.87 -23.89 11.53
N THR A 25 -9.29 -23.36 12.67
CA THR A 25 -9.04 -21.97 13.03
C THR A 25 -8.19 -21.84 14.28
N ALA A 26 -7.40 -20.77 14.34
CA ALA A 26 -6.63 -20.42 15.54
C ALA A 26 -6.67 -18.91 15.78
N HIS A 27 -6.58 -18.51 17.04
CA HIS A 27 -6.47 -17.10 17.41
C HIS A 27 -5.01 -16.64 17.26
N GLU A 28 -4.80 -15.52 16.58
CA GLU A 28 -3.50 -14.89 16.42
C GLU A 28 -3.52 -13.44 16.95
N PRO A 29 -2.92 -13.20 18.12
CA PRO A 29 -2.86 -11.87 18.70
C PRO A 29 -1.91 -10.94 17.90
N LEU A 30 -2.23 -9.66 17.84
CA LEU A 30 -1.29 -8.61 17.42
C LEU A 30 -0.64 -7.99 18.67
N PRO A 31 0.67 -8.25 18.92
CA PRO A 31 1.35 -7.70 20.09
C PRO A 31 1.54 -6.18 19.94
N PRO A 32 1.46 -5.40 21.04
CA PRO A 32 1.75 -3.96 21.01
C PRO A 32 3.17 -3.67 20.49
N PRO A 33 3.38 -2.55 19.75
CA PRO A 33 4.70 -2.20 19.25
C PRO A 33 5.64 -1.95 20.43
N GLN A 34 6.78 -2.65 20.47
CA GLN A 34 7.82 -2.38 21.47
C GLN A 34 8.70 -1.23 20.97
N SER A 35 8.35 0.00 21.34
CA SER A 35 9.14 1.22 21.07
C SER A 35 9.77 1.25 19.66
N PRO A 36 8.95 1.33 18.60
CA PRO A 36 9.44 1.27 17.22
C PRO A 36 10.54 2.29 16.98
N LYS A 37 11.58 1.91 16.22
CA LYS A 37 12.75 2.76 15.90
C LYS A 37 12.59 3.61 14.64
N VAL A 38 11.57 3.29 13.84
CA VAL A 38 11.22 3.98 12.61
C VAL A 38 9.77 4.43 12.65
N ASP A 39 9.41 5.29 11.71
CA ASP A 39 8.07 5.82 11.53
C ASP A 39 7.48 5.31 10.21
N CYS A 40 6.16 5.19 10.13
CA CYS A 40 5.42 4.93 8.91
C CYS A 40 4.55 6.14 8.61
N PHE A 41 4.75 6.76 7.45
CA PHE A 41 3.87 7.81 6.96
C PHE A 41 2.98 7.22 5.86
N TYR A 42 1.69 7.06 6.16
CA TYR A 42 0.74 6.35 5.29
C TYR A 42 -0.27 7.31 4.65
N ALA A 43 -0.20 7.44 3.33
CA ALA A 43 -1.17 8.16 2.50
C ALA A 43 -2.25 7.18 1.99
N TYR A 44 -3.42 7.25 2.62
CA TYR A 44 -4.56 6.37 2.34
C TYR A 44 -5.18 6.62 0.94
N PRO A 45 -5.99 5.71 0.39
CA PRO A 45 -6.58 5.89 -0.94
C PRO A 45 -7.81 6.81 -0.92
N THR A 46 -8.42 7.06 -2.09
CA THR A 46 -9.69 7.79 -2.18
C THR A 46 -10.81 7.06 -1.42
N VAL A 47 -11.44 7.74 -0.47
CA VAL A 47 -12.63 7.27 0.24
C VAL A 47 -13.83 8.21 0.09
N ASN A 48 -13.61 9.42 -0.46
CA ASN A 48 -14.68 10.36 -0.78
C ASN A 48 -15.52 9.88 -1.96
N LEU A 49 -16.79 9.56 -1.71
CA LEU A 49 -17.73 9.15 -2.75
C LEU A 49 -18.12 10.31 -3.67
N LEU A 50 -18.74 11.34 -3.09
CA LEU A 50 -19.19 12.52 -3.83
C LEU A 50 -18.23 13.67 -3.57
N ALA A 51 -18.00 14.46 -4.62
CA ALA A 51 -17.36 15.74 -4.48
C ALA A 51 -18.30 16.69 -3.71
N ASN A 52 -17.72 17.58 -2.91
CA ASN A 52 -18.43 18.76 -2.43
C ASN A 52 -19.01 19.49 -3.65
N PRO A 53 -20.32 19.77 -3.72
CA PRO A 53 -20.94 20.31 -4.93
C PRO A 53 -20.46 21.74 -5.27
N LEU A 54 -19.90 22.47 -4.30
CA LEU A 54 -19.37 23.82 -4.49
C LEU A 54 -17.89 23.82 -4.88
N LEU A 55 -17.10 22.94 -4.27
CA LEU A 55 -15.64 22.90 -4.43
C LEU A 55 -15.16 21.80 -5.39
N LEU A 56 -16.07 20.90 -5.77
CA LEU A 56 -15.81 19.71 -6.59
C LEU A 56 -14.61 18.86 -6.10
N LEU A 57 -14.36 18.93 -4.79
CA LEU A 57 -13.29 18.30 -4.02
C LEU A 57 -13.86 17.59 -2.79
N GLY A 58 -13.04 16.76 -2.13
CA GLY A 58 -13.35 16.13 -0.86
C GLY A 58 -13.71 17.09 0.29
N GLY A 59 -13.89 16.54 1.50
CA GLY A 59 -14.20 17.32 2.70
C GLY A 59 -13.24 18.49 2.90
N ASN A 60 -13.78 19.68 3.21
CA ASN A 60 -13.02 20.91 3.44
C ASN A 60 -13.45 21.59 4.75
N PRO A 61 -12.63 21.60 5.81
CA PRO A 61 -11.32 20.92 5.90
C PRO A 61 -11.47 19.39 5.83
N PRO A 62 -10.40 18.66 5.45
CA PRO A 62 -10.42 17.20 5.52
C PRO A 62 -10.51 16.77 7.00
N VAL A 63 -11.39 15.80 7.28
CA VAL A 63 -11.67 15.32 8.64
C VAL A 63 -11.64 13.80 8.69
N ALA A 64 -11.16 13.24 9.80
CA ALA A 64 -11.19 11.80 10.02
C ALA A 64 -12.65 11.36 10.23
N ARG A 65 -13.23 10.65 9.26
CA ARG A 65 -14.55 10.01 9.39
C ARG A 65 -14.39 8.50 9.44
N GLU A 66 -15.52 7.81 9.50
CA GLU A 66 -15.57 6.35 9.55
C GLU A 66 -14.83 5.70 8.37
N SER A 67 -14.94 6.27 7.17
CA SER A 67 -14.27 5.75 5.97
C SER A 67 -12.74 5.83 6.05
N GLU A 68 -12.19 6.97 6.45
CA GLU A 68 -10.75 7.19 6.61
C GLU A 68 -10.19 6.27 7.69
N ALA A 69 -10.91 6.13 8.81
CA ALA A 69 -10.54 5.19 9.87
C ALA A 69 -10.62 3.74 9.39
N ALA A 70 -11.70 3.34 8.73
CA ALA A 70 -11.89 1.96 8.29
C ALA A 70 -10.84 1.52 7.26
N VAL A 71 -10.50 2.37 6.27
CA VAL A 71 -9.46 2.04 5.28
C VAL A 71 -8.08 2.00 5.90
N THR A 72 -7.79 2.93 6.82
CA THR A 72 -6.54 2.93 7.57
C THR A 72 -6.40 1.66 8.40
N LEU A 73 -7.44 1.28 9.13
CA LEU A 73 -7.42 0.06 9.93
C LEU A 73 -7.31 -1.18 9.04
N THR A 74 -7.97 -1.20 7.88
CA THR A 74 -7.92 -2.36 6.97
C THR A 74 -6.54 -2.56 6.34
N GLN A 75 -5.91 -1.49 5.85
CA GLN A 75 -4.62 -1.59 5.15
C GLN A 75 -3.44 -1.59 6.13
N MET A 76 -3.52 -0.79 7.20
CA MET A 76 -2.40 -0.58 8.14
C MET A 76 -2.56 -1.28 9.48
N GLY A 77 -3.75 -1.77 9.86
CA GLY A 77 -4.02 -2.31 11.20
C GLY A 77 -3.02 -3.39 11.62
N ARG A 78 -2.72 -4.34 10.71
CA ARG A 78 -1.75 -5.42 10.92
C ARG A 78 -0.28 -5.03 10.65
N LEU A 79 -0.05 -3.84 10.10
CA LEU A 79 1.28 -3.26 9.85
C LEU A 79 1.78 -2.39 11.03
N THR A 80 0.88 -1.98 11.92
CA THR A 80 1.16 -1.03 13.02
C THR A 80 2.17 -1.50 14.06
N GLY A 81 2.50 -2.80 14.12
CA GLY A 81 3.46 -3.37 15.07
C GLY A 81 4.92 -2.90 14.87
N ASN A 82 5.26 -2.36 13.71
CA ASN A 82 6.66 -2.16 13.29
C ASN A 82 7.16 -0.71 13.37
N CYS A 83 6.25 0.26 13.46
CA CYS A 83 6.56 1.68 13.29
C CYS A 83 5.55 2.58 14.03
N ARG A 84 5.93 3.83 14.33
CA ARG A 84 4.94 4.85 14.72
C ARG A 84 4.19 5.29 13.47
N VAL A 85 2.87 5.13 13.44
CA VAL A 85 2.06 5.38 12.23
C VAL A 85 1.50 6.81 12.24
N PHE A 86 1.80 7.55 11.17
CA PHE A 86 1.29 8.88 10.87
C PHE A 86 0.42 8.80 9.62
N VAL A 87 -0.79 9.33 9.70
CA VAL A 87 -1.77 9.29 8.60
C VAL A 87 -2.29 10.72 8.38
N PRO A 88 -1.80 11.45 7.36
CA PRO A 88 -2.27 12.79 7.09
C PRO A 88 -3.70 12.78 6.57
N LEU A 89 -4.52 13.74 6.99
CA LEU A 89 -5.80 14.02 6.36
C LEU A 89 -5.58 15.02 5.22
N TYR A 90 -6.11 14.74 4.04
CA TYR A 90 -5.96 15.59 2.87
C TYR A 90 -7.25 15.58 2.04
N ARG A 91 -7.53 16.69 1.32
CA ARG A 91 -8.67 16.75 0.38
C ARG A 91 -8.44 15.75 -0.74
N GLN A 92 -9.50 15.08 -1.20
CA GLN A 92 -9.38 14.06 -2.24
C GLN A 92 -10.16 14.46 -3.49
N VAL A 93 -9.63 14.08 -4.67
CA VAL A 93 -10.52 13.92 -5.84
C VAL A 93 -11.48 12.78 -5.52
N ALA A 94 -12.78 13.05 -5.61
CA ALA A 94 -13.82 12.09 -5.26
C ALA A 94 -13.90 10.95 -6.29
N LEU A 95 -14.44 9.82 -5.85
CA LEU A 95 -14.59 8.62 -6.67
C LEU A 95 -15.39 8.87 -7.94
N THR A 96 -16.45 9.68 -7.89
CA THR A 96 -17.22 10.05 -9.09
C THR A 96 -16.36 10.72 -10.16
N GLY A 97 -15.34 11.48 -9.78
CA GLY A 97 -14.37 12.05 -10.72
C GLY A 97 -13.59 10.97 -11.47
N TYR A 98 -13.17 9.91 -10.79
CA TYR A 98 -12.51 8.76 -11.44
C TYR A 98 -13.48 7.96 -12.32
N LEU A 99 -14.69 7.66 -11.83
CA LEU A 99 -15.68 6.86 -12.57
C LEU A 99 -16.17 7.56 -13.85
N LEU A 100 -16.27 8.90 -13.83
CA LEU A 100 -16.73 9.70 -14.96
C LEU A 100 -15.58 10.18 -15.87
N GLY A 101 -14.33 9.80 -15.59
CA GLY A 101 -13.16 10.33 -16.30
C GLY A 101 -12.98 11.85 -16.15
N ALA A 102 -13.58 12.44 -15.11
CA ALA A 102 -13.63 13.86 -14.83
C ALA A 102 -12.65 14.25 -13.71
N ILE A 103 -11.40 13.76 -13.79
CA ILE A 103 -10.34 14.21 -12.88
C ILE A 103 -9.97 15.63 -13.27
N ILE A 104 -10.27 16.59 -12.39
CA ILE A 104 -9.97 18.00 -12.58
C ILE A 104 -8.54 18.25 -12.04
N PRO A 105 -7.54 18.57 -12.88
CA PRO A 105 -6.14 18.67 -12.44
C PRO A 105 -5.90 19.61 -11.24
N PRO A 106 -6.53 20.80 -11.16
CA PRO A 106 -6.43 21.66 -9.97
C PRO A 106 -6.85 21.00 -8.64
N HIS A 107 -7.80 20.07 -8.68
CA HIS A 107 -8.26 19.34 -7.49
C HIS A 107 -7.23 18.31 -7.04
N PHE A 108 -6.62 17.61 -7.99
CA PHE A 108 -5.53 16.69 -7.70
C PHE A 108 -4.29 17.44 -7.15
N GLU A 109 -4.02 18.64 -7.66
CA GLU A 109 -2.98 19.51 -7.12
C GLU A 109 -3.28 19.94 -5.68
N THR A 110 -4.52 20.36 -5.40
CA THR A 110 -4.93 20.74 -4.05
C THR A 110 -4.76 19.59 -3.05
N ALA A 111 -5.14 18.38 -3.45
CA ALA A 111 -4.95 17.16 -2.67
C ALA A 111 -3.46 16.89 -2.37
N TYR A 112 -2.60 17.05 -3.38
CA TYR A 112 -1.16 16.91 -3.23
C TYR A 112 -0.57 17.94 -2.26
N GLN A 113 -0.98 19.21 -2.37
CA GLN A 113 -0.47 20.28 -1.50
C GLN A 113 -0.85 20.06 -0.03
N ASP A 114 -2.06 19.55 0.26
CA ASP A 114 -2.44 19.17 1.63
C ASP A 114 -1.52 18.05 2.17
N LEU A 115 -1.29 16.99 1.38
CA LEU A 115 -0.42 15.89 1.77
C LEU A 115 1.02 16.37 1.98
N LYS A 116 1.53 17.22 1.08
CA LYS A 116 2.88 17.79 1.17
C LYS A 116 3.03 18.67 2.41
N GLN A 117 2.04 19.49 2.72
CA GLN A 117 2.03 20.30 3.94
C GLN A 117 2.09 19.42 5.20
N ALA A 118 1.24 18.39 5.27
CA ALA A 118 1.23 17.46 6.40
C ALA A 118 2.54 16.67 6.52
N PHE A 119 3.12 16.25 5.39
CA PHE A 119 4.43 15.60 5.37
C PHE A 119 5.53 16.53 5.90
N ARG A 120 5.55 17.81 5.49
CA ARG A 120 6.54 18.79 5.99
C ARG A 120 6.42 18.99 7.49
N GLN A 121 5.20 19.12 8.01
CA GLN A 121 5.00 19.19 9.46
C GLN A 121 5.56 17.94 10.15
N TYR A 122 5.17 16.74 9.70
CA TYR A 122 5.71 15.49 10.23
C TYR A 122 7.25 15.43 10.14
N TRP A 123 7.82 15.80 9.00
CA TRP A 123 9.25 15.73 8.73
C TRP A 123 10.03 16.73 9.60
N ASP A 124 9.53 17.94 9.78
CA ASP A 124 10.26 18.98 10.50
C ASP A 124 10.06 18.89 12.02
N THR A 125 8.98 18.25 12.49
CA THR A 125 8.67 18.13 13.92
C THR A 125 8.59 16.69 14.40
N ASP A 126 7.58 15.94 13.97
CA ASP A 126 7.17 14.68 14.61
C ASP A 126 8.15 13.53 14.38
N ASN A 127 8.91 13.61 13.28
CA ASN A 127 9.94 12.64 12.88
C ASN A 127 11.29 12.86 13.58
N ILE A 128 11.40 13.89 14.43
CA ILE A 128 12.56 14.06 15.30
C ILE A 128 12.32 13.25 16.58
N ASP A 129 13.24 12.35 16.89
CA ASP A 129 13.18 11.56 18.12
C ASP A 129 13.41 12.47 19.33
N PRO A 130 12.45 12.60 20.25
CA PRO A 130 12.57 13.54 21.38
C PRO A 130 13.66 13.12 22.37
N ALA A 131 14.07 11.85 22.40
CA ALA A 131 15.12 11.37 23.31
C ALA A 131 16.52 11.62 22.74
N THR A 132 16.69 11.58 21.41
CA THR A 132 18.02 11.72 20.79
C THR A 132 18.23 13.03 20.01
N GLY A 133 17.15 13.77 19.72
CA GLY A 133 17.17 14.94 18.84
C GLY A 133 17.45 14.61 17.37
N LYS A 134 17.51 13.32 16.99
CA LYS A 134 17.85 12.88 15.64
C LYS A 134 16.59 12.54 14.84
N ARG A 135 16.68 12.72 13.53
CA ARG A 135 15.68 12.25 12.56
C ARG A 135 15.56 10.73 12.60
N ARG A 136 14.32 10.23 12.64
CA ARG A 136 14.01 8.80 12.62
C ARG A 136 13.85 8.33 11.18
N GLY A 137 14.18 7.07 10.92
CA GLY A 137 13.93 6.46 9.62
C GLY A 137 12.42 6.46 9.30
N VAL A 138 12.07 6.67 8.04
CA VAL A 138 10.67 6.66 7.58
C VAL A 138 10.42 5.56 6.55
N VAL A 139 9.30 4.87 6.71
CA VAL A 139 8.66 4.06 5.68
C VAL A 139 7.52 4.89 5.09
N LEU A 140 7.56 5.18 3.79
CA LEU A 140 6.48 5.91 3.10
C LEU A 140 5.54 4.89 2.48
N LEU A 141 4.26 4.90 2.83
CA LEU A 141 3.28 3.93 2.33
C LEU A 141 2.12 4.64 1.66
N GLY A 142 1.86 4.35 0.40
CA GLY A 142 0.75 4.93 -0.34
C GLY A 142 -0.12 3.86 -0.95
N HIS A 143 -1.42 4.16 -1.09
CA HIS A 143 -2.34 3.38 -1.91
C HIS A 143 -3.10 4.26 -2.90
N SER A 144 -3.25 3.80 -4.15
CA SER A 144 -4.08 4.48 -5.17
C SER A 144 -3.74 5.98 -5.27
N GLN A 145 -4.69 6.89 -5.10
CA GLN A 145 -4.44 8.35 -5.05
C GLN A 145 -3.32 8.75 -4.07
N GLY A 146 -3.26 8.15 -2.87
CA GLY A 146 -2.20 8.40 -1.91
C GLY A 146 -0.82 7.95 -2.40
N ALA A 147 -0.76 6.85 -3.17
CA ALA A 147 0.47 6.39 -3.82
C ALA A 147 0.94 7.36 -4.92
N PHE A 148 0.04 7.90 -5.74
CA PHE A 148 0.40 8.93 -6.72
C PHE A 148 0.96 10.19 -6.06
N HIS A 149 0.36 10.64 -4.95
CA HIS A 149 0.87 11.80 -4.20
C HIS A 149 2.23 11.52 -3.55
N LEU A 150 2.43 10.32 -2.95
CA LEU A 150 3.72 9.96 -2.38
C LEU A 150 4.81 9.75 -3.44
N ALA A 151 4.47 9.25 -4.62
CA ALA A 151 5.41 9.17 -5.74
C ALA A 151 5.93 10.56 -6.10
N ARG A 152 5.03 11.56 -6.22
CA ARG A 152 5.45 12.95 -6.45
C ARG A 152 6.25 13.54 -5.29
N LEU A 153 5.85 13.27 -4.05
CA LEU A 153 6.61 13.71 -2.89
C LEU A 153 8.04 13.14 -2.89
N LEU A 154 8.20 11.86 -3.20
CA LEU A 154 9.48 11.19 -3.33
C LEU A 154 10.33 11.82 -4.43
N GLN A 155 9.75 12.11 -5.60
CA GLN A 155 10.44 12.82 -6.69
C GLN A 155 10.97 14.19 -6.24
N GLU A 156 10.16 14.95 -5.52
CA GLU A 156 10.49 16.33 -5.15
C GLU A 156 11.44 16.42 -3.94
N GLU A 157 11.31 15.52 -2.96
CA GLU A 157 11.97 15.66 -1.67
C GLU A 157 13.06 14.60 -1.43
N PHE A 158 13.04 13.44 -2.11
CA PHE A 158 13.98 12.33 -1.84
C PHE A 158 14.89 12.00 -3.03
N ASP A 159 14.33 11.94 -4.23
CA ASP A 159 15.04 11.48 -5.42
C ASP A 159 16.18 12.44 -5.80
N GLY A 160 17.42 11.94 -5.77
CA GLY A 160 18.63 12.75 -5.90
C GLY A 160 19.03 13.56 -4.65
N ASN A 161 18.24 13.53 -3.57
CA ASN A 161 18.56 14.16 -2.29
C ASN A 161 19.14 13.14 -1.30
N ALA A 162 20.47 13.07 -1.22
CA ALA A 162 21.17 12.13 -0.37
C ALA A 162 20.87 12.31 1.13
N ALA A 163 20.60 13.54 1.58
CA ALA A 163 20.31 13.83 2.99
C ALA A 163 18.96 13.22 3.41
N ASN A 164 17.94 13.36 2.56
CA ASN A 164 16.62 12.80 2.83
C ASN A 164 16.60 11.29 2.60
N THR A 165 17.24 10.80 1.53
CA THR A 165 17.32 9.36 1.21
C THR A 165 18.03 8.55 2.30
N LYS A 166 18.99 9.13 3.05
CA LYS A 166 19.59 8.48 4.23
C LYS A 166 18.55 8.07 5.28
N SER A 167 17.47 8.82 5.40
CA SER A 167 16.39 8.55 6.36
C SER A 167 15.24 7.72 5.75
N LEU A 168 15.30 7.37 4.47
CA LEU A 168 14.31 6.51 3.83
C LEU A 168 14.62 5.04 4.13
N VAL A 169 13.73 4.38 4.88
CA VAL A 169 13.76 2.94 5.12
C VAL A 169 13.31 2.22 3.86
N ALA A 170 12.12 2.56 3.36
CA ALA A 170 11.59 2.09 2.08
C ALA A 170 10.36 2.92 1.68
N ALA A 171 10.01 2.89 0.40
CA ALA A 171 8.78 3.46 -0.13
C ALA A 171 7.89 2.37 -0.73
N TYR A 172 6.66 2.23 -0.23
CA TYR A 172 5.62 1.34 -0.72
C TYR A 172 4.62 2.14 -1.55
N ILE A 173 4.79 2.14 -2.87
CA ILE A 173 3.97 2.89 -3.82
C ILE A 173 3.02 1.90 -4.51
N VAL A 174 1.95 1.55 -3.81
CA VAL A 174 1.06 0.45 -4.16
C VAL A 174 -0.20 0.98 -4.86
N GLY A 175 -0.64 0.34 -5.94
CA GLY A 175 -1.83 0.78 -6.67
C GLY A 175 -1.61 2.07 -7.49
N ALA A 176 -0.36 2.38 -7.83
CA ALA A 176 -0.02 3.47 -8.75
C ALA A 176 0.89 2.96 -9.87
N GLU A 177 1.14 3.82 -10.85
CA GLU A 177 1.95 3.50 -12.03
C GLU A 177 3.39 4.02 -11.85
N VAL A 178 4.18 3.33 -11.03
CA VAL A 178 5.63 3.60 -10.98
C VAL A 178 6.23 3.08 -12.29
N ARG A 179 6.68 3.97 -13.16
CA ARG A 179 7.22 3.63 -14.48
C ARG A 179 8.73 3.50 -14.43
N VAL A 180 9.24 2.46 -15.07
CA VAL A 180 10.66 2.19 -15.25
C VAL A 180 10.94 1.76 -16.70
N PRO A 181 12.14 1.99 -17.24
CA PRO A 181 12.50 1.49 -18.57
C PRO A 181 12.45 -0.04 -18.59
N VAL A 182 12.09 -0.63 -19.74
CA VAL A 182 11.95 -2.09 -19.87
C VAL A 182 13.25 -2.86 -19.57
N ASP A 183 14.41 -2.26 -19.87
CA ASP A 183 15.73 -2.89 -19.73
C ASP A 183 16.52 -2.42 -18.50
N ALA A 184 15.93 -1.55 -17.66
CA ALA A 184 16.58 -1.05 -16.46
C ALA A 184 16.12 -1.85 -15.22
N PRO A 185 17.06 -2.29 -14.36
CA PRO A 185 16.72 -3.01 -13.13
C PRO A 185 16.03 -2.08 -12.11
N SER A 186 16.33 -0.79 -12.10
CA SER A 186 15.75 0.16 -11.15
C SER A 186 16.12 1.61 -11.44
N GLY A 187 15.15 2.53 -11.38
CA GLY A 187 15.35 3.96 -11.67
C GLY A 187 15.52 4.26 -13.16
N GLY A 188 15.35 5.53 -13.53
CA GLY A 188 15.45 6.02 -14.91
C GLY A 188 16.73 6.77 -15.27
N GLY A 189 17.54 7.14 -14.28
CA GLY A 189 18.69 8.01 -14.48
C GLY A 189 18.25 9.37 -15.06
N SER A 190 18.49 9.59 -16.35
CA SER A 190 18.08 10.82 -17.04
C SER A 190 16.80 10.66 -17.86
N ASP A 191 16.14 9.50 -17.81
CA ASP A 191 14.93 9.24 -18.59
C ASP A 191 13.71 9.98 -18.03
N PRO A 192 13.15 10.97 -18.74
CA PRO A 192 12.09 11.83 -18.21
C PRO A 192 10.75 11.11 -18.01
N VAL A 193 10.57 9.90 -18.54
CA VAL A 193 9.32 9.13 -18.42
C VAL A 193 9.31 8.26 -17.15
N SER A 194 10.48 7.88 -16.66
CA SER A 194 10.64 7.15 -15.40
C SER A 194 10.09 7.93 -14.21
N THR A 195 9.40 7.23 -13.31
CA THR A 195 8.88 7.88 -12.10
C THR A 195 10.00 8.32 -11.17
N PHE A 196 11.04 7.50 -11.01
CA PHE A 196 12.20 7.88 -10.19
C PHE A 196 13.47 7.76 -11.01
N GLN A 197 14.36 8.71 -10.81
CA GLN A 197 15.66 8.78 -11.47
C GLN A 197 16.75 8.04 -10.72
N HIS A 198 16.80 8.20 -9.40
CA HIS A 198 17.87 7.66 -8.55
C HIS A 198 17.36 6.70 -7.48
N LEU A 199 16.06 6.71 -7.14
CA LEU A 199 15.50 5.75 -6.19
C LEU A 199 15.35 4.38 -6.85
N PRO A 200 16.03 3.33 -6.34
CA PRO A 200 15.96 2.02 -6.96
C PRO A 200 14.71 1.25 -6.50
N ALA A 201 14.29 0.25 -7.30
CA ALA A 201 13.36 -0.78 -6.86
C ALA A 201 14.01 -1.63 -5.76
N CYS A 202 13.20 -2.14 -4.83
CA CYS A 202 13.68 -3.08 -3.84
C CYS A 202 13.88 -4.45 -4.48
N GLU A 203 15.14 -4.90 -4.54
CA GLU A 203 15.52 -6.22 -5.04
C GLU A 203 16.41 -6.91 -4.00
N ARG A 204 16.23 -8.22 -3.85
CA ARG A 204 17.08 -9.05 -3.01
C ARG A 204 17.31 -10.40 -3.70
N PRO A 205 18.35 -10.52 -4.55
CA PRO A 205 18.48 -11.64 -5.48
C PRO A 205 18.76 -12.99 -4.80
N SER A 206 19.24 -12.98 -3.55
CA SER A 206 19.44 -14.20 -2.75
C SER A 206 19.23 -13.94 -1.26
N SER A 207 18.98 -14.99 -0.49
CA SER A 207 18.83 -14.91 0.97
C SER A 207 20.11 -14.45 1.68
N GLN A 208 21.28 -14.60 1.05
CA GLN A 208 22.56 -14.10 1.55
C GLN A 208 22.75 -12.60 1.31
N ALA A 209 22.06 -12.01 0.33
CA ALA A 209 22.10 -10.57 0.10
C ALA A 209 21.43 -9.83 1.28
N PRO A 210 21.95 -8.65 1.68
CA PRO A 210 21.35 -7.86 2.75
C PRO A 210 19.93 -7.43 2.37
N VAL A 211 19.07 -7.25 3.37
CA VAL A 211 17.74 -6.69 3.16
C VAL A 211 17.89 -5.27 2.59
N PRO A 212 17.27 -4.95 1.43
CA PRO A 212 17.43 -3.65 0.79
C PRO A 212 16.63 -2.58 1.56
N VAL A 213 17.20 -1.39 1.68
CA VAL A 213 16.57 -0.18 2.27
C VAL A 213 16.87 1.01 1.37
N GLY A 214 16.12 2.11 1.51
CA GLY A 214 16.23 3.28 0.63
C GLY A 214 15.75 2.97 -0.79
N CYS A 215 14.83 2.02 -0.93
CA CYS A 215 14.34 1.50 -2.21
C CYS A 215 12.80 1.54 -2.27
N VAL A 216 12.25 1.29 -3.46
CA VAL A 216 10.82 1.34 -3.77
C VAL A 216 10.26 -0.07 -3.97
N VAL A 217 9.21 -0.40 -3.21
CA VAL A 217 8.30 -1.51 -3.49
C VAL A 217 7.08 -0.92 -4.18
N ALA A 218 6.81 -1.32 -5.41
CA ALA A 218 5.59 -0.92 -6.13
C ALA A 218 4.98 -2.14 -6.80
N PHE A 219 3.65 -2.24 -6.75
CA PHE A 219 2.90 -3.26 -7.46
C PHE A 219 1.43 -2.85 -7.59
N ASN A 220 0.76 -3.48 -8.53
CA ASN A 220 -0.70 -3.49 -8.65
C ASN A 220 -1.11 -4.97 -8.62
N SER A 221 -1.99 -5.38 -7.71
CA SER A 221 -2.34 -6.79 -7.56
C SER A 221 -3.57 -7.19 -8.38
N ALA A 222 -3.56 -8.41 -8.90
CA ALA A 222 -4.70 -8.99 -9.59
C ALA A 222 -4.66 -10.54 -9.55
N ASP A 223 -5.84 -11.15 -9.68
CA ASP A 223 -6.07 -12.59 -9.79
C ASP A 223 -6.52 -12.93 -11.21
N LEU A 224 -5.72 -12.53 -12.21
CA LEU A 224 -6.15 -12.61 -13.61
C LEU A 224 -6.22 -14.07 -14.08
N GLN A 225 -7.35 -14.42 -14.66
CA GLN A 225 -7.51 -15.64 -15.44
C GLN A 225 -6.99 -15.42 -16.86
N PRO A 226 -6.42 -16.45 -17.53
CA PRO A 226 -6.00 -16.34 -18.91
C PRO A 226 -7.08 -15.74 -19.81
N GLY A 227 -6.71 -14.76 -20.64
CA GLY A 227 -7.62 -14.07 -21.58
C GLY A 227 -8.36 -12.85 -21.00
N HIS A 228 -8.16 -12.50 -19.73
CA HIS A 228 -8.80 -11.34 -19.10
C HIS A 228 -7.88 -10.10 -18.98
N GLU A 229 -6.65 -10.21 -19.47
CA GLU A 229 -5.58 -9.21 -19.33
C GLU A 229 -5.92 -7.88 -20.04
N GLU A 230 -6.82 -7.89 -21.02
CA GLU A 230 -7.26 -6.68 -21.75
C GLU A 230 -8.21 -5.78 -20.93
N THR A 231 -8.80 -6.31 -19.87
CA THR A 231 -9.89 -5.65 -19.13
C THR A 231 -9.50 -5.10 -17.76
N VAL A 232 -8.36 -5.53 -17.19
CA VAL A 232 -7.87 -4.98 -15.92
C VAL A 232 -7.57 -3.49 -16.06
N ALA A 233 -7.73 -2.69 -15.02
CA ALA A 233 -7.63 -1.23 -15.06
C ALA A 233 -6.22 -0.70 -14.77
N PHE A 234 -5.40 -1.47 -14.05
CA PHE A 234 -4.10 -1.02 -13.53
C PHE A 234 -2.94 -1.85 -14.10
N GLY A 235 -1.72 -1.38 -13.86
CA GLY A 235 -0.48 -2.08 -14.24
C GLY A 235 -0.02 -1.84 -15.68
N ARG A 236 -0.61 -0.88 -16.41
CA ARG A 236 -0.20 -0.58 -17.79
C ARG A 236 0.70 0.63 -17.91
N ALA A 237 1.75 0.49 -18.71
CA ALA A 237 2.56 1.60 -19.17
C ALA A 237 2.11 2.01 -20.58
N PRO A 238 1.70 3.27 -20.82
CA PRO A 238 1.33 3.74 -22.15
C PRO A 238 2.51 3.82 -23.12
N ASP A 239 3.72 4.09 -22.60
CA ASP A 239 4.94 4.15 -23.40
C ASP A 239 5.50 2.73 -23.58
N PRO A 240 5.71 2.24 -24.83
CA PRO A 240 6.26 0.91 -25.08
C PRO A 240 7.72 0.73 -24.62
N ALA A 241 8.46 1.81 -24.40
CA ALA A 241 9.82 1.75 -23.83
C ALA A 241 9.83 1.56 -22.31
N HIS A 242 8.65 1.59 -21.67
CA HIS A 242 8.50 1.50 -20.23
C HIS A 242 7.57 0.37 -19.82
N ARG A 243 7.66 0.04 -18.53
CA ARG A 243 6.75 -0.86 -17.84
C ARG A 243 6.35 -0.26 -16.51
N VAL A 244 5.25 -0.74 -15.96
CA VAL A 244 4.92 -0.48 -14.56
C VAL A 244 5.72 -1.42 -13.69
N LEU A 245 6.37 -0.88 -12.66
CA LEU A 245 7.18 -1.65 -11.73
C LEU A 245 6.28 -2.64 -10.97
N CYS A 246 6.71 -3.90 -10.97
CA CYS A 246 6.19 -4.93 -10.08
C CYS A 246 7.33 -5.45 -9.21
N VAL A 247 7.20 -5.27 -7.90
CA VAL A 247 8.04 -5.87 -6.87
C VAL A 247 7.18 -6.80 -6.03
N ASN A 248 7.50 -8.09 -6.04
CA ASN A 248 6.88 -9.07 -5.15
C ASN A 248 7.50 -8.93 -3.73
N PRO A 249 6.78 -8.40 -2.73
CA PRO A 249 7.34 -8.14 -1.40
C PRO A 249 7.82 -9.42 -0.71
N ALA A 250 7.10 -10.52 -0.87
CA ALA A 250 7.45 -11.81 -0.29
C ALA A 250 8.73 -12.41 -0.93
N ALA A 251 8.97 -12.17 -2.22
CA ALA A 251 10.24 -12.55 -2.88
C ALA A 251 11.42 -11.72 -2.35
N VAL A 252 11.25 -10.42 -2.15
CA VAL A 252 12.28 -9.56 -1.52
C VAL A 252 12.56 -10.03 -0.08
N LEU A 253 11.53 -10.37 0.68
CA LEU A 253 11.68 -10.87 2.05
C LEU A 253 12.43 -12.21 2.09
N ALA A 254 12.10 -13.15 1.19
CA ALA A 254 12.75 -14.44 1.10
C ALA A 254 14.20 -14.34 0.57
N GLY A 255 14.51 -13.29 -0.20
CA GLY A 255 15.75 -13.20 -0.94
C GLY A 255 15.72 -14.11 -2.17
N GLY A 256 14.77 -13.87 -3.07
CA GLY A 256 14.60 -14.61 -4.32
C GLY A 256 14.48 -13.68 -5.53
N PRO A 257 14.48 -14.24 -6.75
CA PRO A 257 14.30 -13.46 -7.97
C PRO A 257 12.92 -12.79 -8.02
N ALA A 258 12.81 -11.69 -8.76
CA ALA A 258 11.61 -10.85 -8.80
C ALA A 258 10.35 -11.58 -9.33
N ASP A 259 10.53 -12.61 -10.16
CA ASP A 259 9.46 -13.44 -10.73
C ASP A 259 9.20 -14.72 -9.93
N ALA A 260 9.84 -14.90 -8.76
CA ALA A 260 9.59 -16.03 -7.89
C ALA A 260 8.11 -16.08 -7.46
N THR A 261 7.52 -17.27 -7.56
CA THR A 261 6.27 -17.59 -6.89
C THR A 261 6.55 -17.82 -5.41
N THR A 262 5.97 -17.00 -4.56
CA THR A 262 6.17 -17.06 -3.12
C THR A 262 4.84 -17.24 -2.39
N PRO A 263 4.83 -17.98 -1.26
CA PRO A 263 3.68 -17.99 -0.36
C PRO A 263 3.35 -16.57 0.09
N MET A 264 2.06 -16.25 0.10
CA MET A 264 1.53 -15.00 0.62
C MET A 264 0.72 -15.27 1.88
N ARG A 265 0.59 -14.24 2.73
CA ARG A 265 -0.25 -14.31 3.92
C ARG A 265 -1.30 -13.22 3.90
N PRO A 266 -2.44 -13.47 3.22
CA PRO A 266 -3.53 -12.51 3.19
C PRO A 266 -4.11 -12.25 4.58
N TYR A 267 -4.31 -10.98 4.90
CA TYR A 267 -5.09 -10.52 6.06
C TYR A 267 -6.30 -9.75 5.58
N MET A 268 -7.45 -10.40 5.63
CA MET A 268 -8.71 -9.81 5.18
C MET A 268 -9.47 -9.19 6.35
N PRO A 269 -10.08 -8.01 6.18
CA PRO A 269 -10.89 -7.40 7.22
C PRO A 269 -12.17 -8.22 7.46
N THR A 270 -12.56 -8.39 8.72
CA THR A 270 -13.81 -9.08 9.07
C THR A 270 -14.93 -8.07 9.29
N LYS A 271 -16.17 -8.56 9.39
CA LYS A 271 -17.30 -7.74 9.83
C LYS A 271 -17.06 -7.05 11.19
N LYS A 272 -16.22 -7.63 12.06
CA LYS A 272 -15.93 -7.06 13.38
C LYS A 272 -15.05 -5.82 13.29
N LEU A 273 -14.03 -5.82 12.43
CA LEU A 273 -13.21 -4.63 12.19
C LEU A 273 -14.05 -3.50 11.59
N LEU A 274 -14.93 -3.86 10.66
CA LEU A 274 -15.75 -2.94 9.88
C LEU A 274 -17.09 -2.60 10.55
N ARG A 275 -17.32 -3.03 11.80
CA ARG A 275 -18.55 -2.76 12.57
C ARG A 275 -19.84 -3.19 11.86
N GLY A 276 -19.77 -4.22 11.01
CA GLY A 276 -20.88 -4.69 10.18
C GLY A 276 -21.27 -3.74 9.03
N ASN A 277 -20.54 -2.64 8.82
CA ASN A 277 -20.78 -1.73 7.71
C ASN A 277 -20.22 -2.34 6.41
N LEU A 278 -21.11 -2.78 5.54
CA LEU A 278 -20.74 -3.37 4.23
C LEU A 278 -20.17 -2.34 3.24
N LEU A 279 -20.33 -1.05 3.53
CA LEU A 279 -19.68 0.03 2.77
C LEU A 279 -18.31 0.38 3.38
N ALA A 280 -17.92 -0.18 4.52
CA ALA A 280 -16.56 -0.05 5.00
C ALA A 280 -15.69 -1.18 4.41
N PRO A 281 -14.37 -0.96 4.22
CA PRO A 281 -13.66 0.29 4.50
C PRO A 281 -13.69 1.31 3.35
N ALA A 282 -14.11 0.90 2.15
CA ALA A 282 -13.85 1.66 0.94
C ALA A 282 -15.02 2.60 0.54
N GLY A 283 -16.00 2.83 1.42
CA GLY A 283 -17.25 3.49 1.07
C GLY A 283 -18.03 2.68 0.03
N SER A 284 -18.67 3.33 -0.93
CA SER A 284 -19.29 2.64 -2.06
C SER A 284 -18.28 1.97 -3.02
N LEU A 285 -16.96 2.23 -2.91
CA LEU A 285 -15.97 1.35 -3.57
C LEU A 285 -16.10 -0.09 -3.05
N SER A 286 -16.72 -0.30 -1.88
CA SER A 286 -17.03 -1.62 -1.36
C SER A 286 -17.83 -2.47 -2.36
N LEU A 287 -18.67 -1.83 -3.17
CA LEU A 287 -19.42 -2.46 -4.27
C LEU A 287 -18.52 -2.94 -5.42
N LEU A 288 -17.32 -2.38 -5.56
CA LEU A 288 -16.33 -2.74 -6.57
C LEU A 288 -15.28 -3.74 -6.06
N LEU A 289 -15.28 -4.06 -4.75
CA LEU A 289 -14.33 -5.00 -4.15
C LEU A 289 -14.59 -6.45 -4.55
N ASN A 290 -15.84 -6.79 -4.91
CA ASN A 290 -16.31 -8.18 -5.03
C ASN A 290 -15.85 -9.08 -3.85
N PHE A 291 -15.71 -8.47 -2.67
CA PHE A 291 -15.26 -9.08 -1.44
C PHE A 291 -16.37 -8.95 -0.41
N THR A 292 -16.67 -10.05 0.28
CA THR A 292 -17.63 -10.05 1.37
C THR A 292 -16.89 -10.29 2.68
N PRO A 293 -16.82 -9.30 3.59
CA PRO A 293 -16.20 -9.49 4.89
C PRO A 293 -16.80 -10.69 5.63
N THR A 294 -15.94 -11.60 6.06
CA THR A 294 -16.32 -12.82 6.79
C THR A 294 -16.69 -12.53 8.24
N ALA A 295 -17.55 -13.36 8.83
CA ALA A 295 -17.92 -13.27 10.24
C ALA A 295 -16.97 -14.10 11.11
N HIS A 296 -15.88 -13.49 11.59
CA HIS A 296 -14.95 -14.09 12.55
C HIS A 296 -14.87 -13.27 13.85
N PRO A 297 -14.46 -13.87 14.98
CA PRO A 297 -14.45 -13.21 16.29
C PRO A 297 -13.37 -12.14 16.45
N THR A 298 -12.46 -12.00 15.49
CA THR A 298 -11.32 -11.07 15.50
C THR A 298 -11.45 -10.01 14.40
N GLY A 299 -10.64 -8.96 14.41
CA GLY A 299 -10.69 -7.91 13.39
C GLY A 299 -10.26 -8.40 12.00
N PHE A 300 -9.35 -9.37 11.95
CA PHE A 300 -8.86 -9.93 10.69
C PHE A 300 -9.12 -11.44 10.58
N ALA A 301 -9.17 -11.92 9.34
CA ALA A 301 -9.01 -13.32 8.98
C ALA A 301 -7.67 -13.47 8.25
N ALA A 302 -6.81 -14.36 8.73
CA ALA A 302 -5.50 -14.63 8.14
C ALA A 302 -5.55 -15.96 7.40
N TYR A 303 -5.28 -15.95 6.09
CA TYR A 303 -5.34 -17.15 5.27
C TYR A 303 -3.93 -17.72 5.14
N ALA A 304 -3.59 -18.70 5.99
CA ALA A 304 -2.25 -19.27 6.04
C ALA A 304 -2.08 -20.35 4.98
N ASP A 305 -1.00 -20.25 4.19
CA ASP A 305 -0.63 -21.25 3.16
C ASP A 305 -1.72 -21.51 2.11
N LEU A 306 -2.57 -20.50 1.88
CA LEU A 306 -3.72 -20.56 0.97
C LEU A 306 -3.55 -19.69 -0.27
N ALA A 307 -2.57 -18.78 -0.27
CA ALA A 307 -2.31 -17.90 -1.40
C ALA A 307 -0.83 -17.89 -1.77
N THR A 308 -0.58 -17.68 -3.05
CA THR A 308 0.75 -17.42 -3.58
C THR A 308 0.71 -16.18 -4.44
N GLY A 309 1.86 -15.55 -4.66
CA GLY A 309 1.95 -14.56 -5.71
C GLY A 309 3.32 -14.46 -6.35
N ARG A 310 3.32 -13.84 -7.52
CA ARG A 310 4.47 -13.63 -8.38
C ARG A 310 4.25 -12.39 -9.24
N CYS A 311 5.32 -11.69 -9.59
CA CYS A 311 5.20 -10.69 -10.64
C CYS A 311 4.95 -11.38 -11.98
N ALA A 312 3.96 -10.89 -12.72
CA ALA A 312 3.57 -11.38 -14.03
C ALA A 312 3.56 -10.21 -15.02
N ARG A 313 3.76 -10.54 -16.29
CA ARG A 313 3.81 -9.57 -17.39
C ARG A 313 3.25 -10.15 -18.67
N THR A 314 2.60 -9.30 -19.46
CA THR A 314 2.16 -9.61 -20.82
C THR A 314 2.03 -8.32 -21.63
N ASP A 315 2.05 -8.44 -22.96
CA ASP A 315 1.63 -7.35 -23.83
C ASP A 315 0.12 -7.46 -24.10
N THR A 316 -0.58 -6.33 -24.15
CA THR A 316 -2.01 -6.22 -24.49
C THR A 316 -2.22 -5.18 -25.59
N SER A 317 -3.42 -5.12 -26.16
CA SER A 317 -3.82 -4.10 -27.13
C SER A 317 -3.66 -2.65 -26.64
N LYS A 318 -3.52 -2.44 -25.33
CA LYS A 318 -3.41 -1.13 -24.66
C LYS A 318 -1.99 -0.84 -24.13
N GLY A 319 -1.01 -1.66 -24.50
CA GLY A 319 0.36 -1.55 -24.03
C GLY A 319 0.77 -2.71 -23.11
N ARG A 320 1.96 -2.57 -22.53
CA ARG A 320 2.51 -3.60 -21.64
C ARG A 320 1.81 -3.57 -20.29
N LEU A 321 1.46 -4.76 -19.79
CA LEU A 321 0.84 -4.99 -18.49
C LEU A 321 1.82 -5.74 -17.59
N ASP A 322 2.15 -5.15 -16.43
CA ASP A 322 2.92 -5.77 -15.36
C ASP A 322 2.10 -5.69 -14.05
N TRP A 323 1.98 -6.80 -13.32
CA TRP A 323 1.18 -6.86 -12.09
C TRP A 323 1.70 -7.93 -11.13
N LEU A 324 1.29 -7.84 -9.87
CA LEU A 324 1.45 -8.90 -8.88
C LEU A 324 0.28 -9.87 -9.03
N GLN A 325 0.51 -11.01 -9.69
CA GLN A 325 -0.46 -12.08 -9.77
C GLN A 325 -0.61 -12.70 -8.37
N VAL A 326 -1.86 -12.84 -7.92
CA VAL A 326 -2.20 -13.53 -6.66
C VAL A 326 -3.14 -14.68 -6.96
N ASP A 327 -2.72 -15.88 -6.59
CA ASP A 327 -3.46 -17.12 -6.78
C ASP A 327 -3.95 -17.66 -5.43
N GLY A 328 -5.05 -18.42 -5.41
CA GLY A 328 -5.58 -19.06 -4.21
C GLY A 328 -6.58 -18.23 -3.37
N LEU A 329 -7.09 -17.12 -3.92
CA LEU A 329 -8.09 -16.28 -3.25
C LEU A 329 -9.55 -16.68 -3.53
N ASP A 330 -9.79 -17.81 -4.20
CA ASP A 330 -11.14 -18.23 -4.63
C ASP A 330 -12.14 -18.39 -3.46
N SER A 331 -11.63 -18.76 -2.28
CA SER A 331 -12.44 -18.87 -1.05
C SER A 331 -12.81 -17.52 -0.43
N ILE A 332 -12.17 -16.44 -0.87
CA ILE A 332 -12.24 -15.10 -0.28
C ILE A 332 -13.02 -14.14 -1.19
N ARG A 333 -12.93 -14.36 -2.50
CA ARG A 333 -13.51 -13.49 -3.52
C ARG A 333 -14.53 -14.25 -4.36
N SER A 334 -15.69 -13.64 -4.58
CA SER A 334 -16.80 -14.29 -5.30
C SER A 334 -16.80 -14.05 -6.81
N SER A 335 -16.09 -13.01 -7.30
CA SER A 335 -16.00 -12.72 -8.73
C SER A 335 -14.87 -11.74 -9.08
N HIS A 336 -14.31 -11.89 -10.28
CA HIS A 336 -13.32 -10.95 -10.82
C HIS A 336 -13.94 -9.58 -11.13
N SER A 337 -13.11 -8.53 -11.10
CA SER A 337 -13.50 -7.17 -11.46
C SER A 337 -12.41 -6.54 -12.33
N ALA A 338 -12.78 -5.53 -13.12
CA ALA A 338 -11.80 -4.74 -13.88
C ALA A 338 -10.75 -4.06 -12.97
N LEU A 339 -11.03 -3.85 -11.69
CA LEU A 339 -10.04 -3.33 -10.75
C LEU A 339 -9.00 -4.38 -10.31
N GLY A 340 -9.12 -5.63 -10.73
CA GLY A 340 -8.30 -6.72 -10.21
C GLY A 340 -8.49 -6.84 -8.69
N LEU A 341 -7.39 -6.82 -7.95
CA LEU A 341 -7.35 -6.83 -6.48
C LEU A 341 -6.95 -5.47 -5.90
N HIS A 342 -6.91 -4.40 -6.70
CA HIS A 342 -6.41 -3.06 -6.35
C HIS A 342 -6.80 -2.59 -4.94
N VAL A 343 -8.08 -2.69 -4.63
CA VAL A 343 -8.67 -2.29 -3.34
C VAL A 343 -8.21 -3.11 -2.13
N LEU A 344 -7.64 -4.29 -2.37
CA LEU A 344 -7.07 -5.22 -1.40
C LEU A 344 -5.54 -5.35 -1.55
N ASP A 345 -4.86 -4.46 -2.29
CA ASP A 345 -3.41 -4.62 -2.57
C ASP A 345 -2.56 -4.80 -1.31
N TYR A 346 -2.87 -4.10 -0.21
CA TYR A 346 -2.19 -4.27 1.08
C TYR A 346 -2.63 -5.54 1.82
N ASN A 347 -3.85 -6.02 1.57
CA ASN A 347 -4.46 -7.13 2.28
C ASN A 347 -4.04 -8.50 1.71
N VAL A 348 -3.78 -8.59 0.40
CA VAL A 348 -3.43 -9.85 -0.27
C VAL A 348 -2.11 -10.45 0.24
N ASP A 349 -1.20 -9.63 0.76
CA ASP A 349 0.00 -10.10 1.46
C ASP A 349 0.34 -9.23 2.69
N GLY A 350 -0.67 -8.90 3.49
CA GLY A 350 -0.47 -8.06 4.68
C GLY A 350 0.59 -8.63 5.65
N GLY A 351 0.75 -9.96 5.69
CA GLY A 351 1.76 -10.61 6.52
C GLY A 351 3.17 -10.50 5.96
N GLY A 352 3.35 -10.74 4.67
CA GLY A 352 4.64 -10.56 4.00
C GLY A 352 5.07 -9.09 4.02
N LEU A 353 4.15 -8.15 3.78
CA LEU A 353 4.40 -6.71 3.92
C LEU A 353 4.84 -6.34 5.34
N ALA A 354 4.13 -6.81 6.38
CA ALA A 354 4.51 -6.56 7.77
C ALA A 354 5.93 -7.07 8.07
N ALA A 355 6.25 -8.28 7.62
CA ALA A 355 7.54 -8.90 7.84
C ALA A 355 8.68 -8.20 7.06
N LEU A 356 8.42 -7.79 5.82
CA LEU A 356 9.39 -7.04 5.02
C LEU A 356 9.68 -5.67 5.64
N ILE A 357 8.64 -4.93 6.05
CA ILE A 357 8.80 -3.63 6.72
C ILE A 357 9.62 -3.79 8.00
N ALA A 358 9.35 -4.82 8.80
CA ALA A 358 10.13 -5.10 10.00
C ALA A 358 11.60 -5.39 9.68
N ALA A 359 11.86 -6.24 8.68
CA ALA A 359 13.21 -6.58 8.25
C ALA A 359 13.98 -5.36 7.73
N GLN A 360 13.32 -4.50 6.95
CA GLN A 360 13.89 -3.26 6.44
C GLN A 360 14.16 -2.25 7.56
N ALA A 361 13.24 -2.11 8.51
CA ALA A 361 13.43 -1.27 9.69
C ALA A 361 14.66 -1.72 10.50
N THR A 362 14.79 -3.02 10.78
CA THR A 362 15.97 -3.60 11.44
C THR A 362 17.24 -3.33 10.65
N ALA A 363 17.23 -3.58 9.34
CA ALA A 363 18.40 -3.36 8.48
C ALA A 363 18.80 -1.88 8.38
N TRP A 364 17.83 -0.96 8.43
CA TRP A 364 18.10 0.48 8.43
C TRP A 364 18.69 0.93 9.77
N THR A 365 18.12 0.49 10.90
CA THR A 365 18.64 0.85 12.24
C THR A 365 20.06 0.34 12.45
N ALA A 366 20.39 -0.86 11.96
CA ALA A 366 21.74 -1.43 12.05
C ALA A 366 22.81 -0.64 11.25
N ARG A 367 22.43 0.28 10.36
CA ARG A 367 23.35 1.19 9.64
C ARG A 367 23.53 2.55 10.35
N ALA A 368 22.63 2.86 11.29
CA ALA A 368 22.60 4.14 11.98
C ALA A 368 23.44 4.13 13.27
N ASP A 369 23.71 2.94 13.81
CA ASP A 369 24.75 2.64 14.80
C ASP A 369 26.09 2.43 14.11
#